data_AF-A0A4R9JZ45-F1
#
_entry.id   AF-A0A4R9JZ45-F1
#
_cell.length_a   1.000
_cell.length_b   1.000
_cell.length_c   1.000
_cell.angle_alpha   90.00
_cell.angle_beta   90.00
_cell.angle_gamma   90.00
#
_symmetry.space_group_name_H-M   'P 1'
#
loop_
_entity.id
_entity.type
_entity.pdbx_description
1 polymer ?
#
loop_
_entity_poly.entity_id
_entity_poly.type
_entity_poly.pdbx_seq_one_letter_code
_entity_poly.pdbx_strand_id
1 'polypeptide(L)' 'EILRNDQQDLIQRAVGSWIREAGKKDKHQLFEFLNSYADDMPRTMLNYATEKLEKKDRDYYKQRNKSGTSKSTIGLYNSD' A
#
# COMPACT_ATOMS: atom_id res chain seq x y z
N GLU A 1 -1.71 23.97 7.71
CA GLU A 1 -1.72 22.48 7.78
C GLU A 1 -1.43 21.75 6.46
N ILE A 2 -0.99 22.41 5.38
CA ILE A 2 -0.80 21.76 4.06
C ILE A 2 0.49 20.89 3.98
N LEU A 3 1.52 21.17 4.80
CA LEU A 3 2.85 20.55 4.66
C LEU A 3 3.02 19.18 5.35
N ARG A 4 2.18 18.84 6.34
CA ARG A 4 2.38 17.61 7.14
C ARG A 4 2.01 16.35 6.35
N ASN A 5 1.04 16.45 5.43
CA ASN A 5 0.61 15.32 4.59
C ASN A 5 1.59 15.04 3.44
N ASP A 6 2.29 16.06 2.94
CA ASP A 6 3.24 15.92 1.82
C ASP A 6 4.45 15.04 2.18
N GLN A 7 4.99 15.18 3.39
CA GLN A 7 6.14 14.38 3.82
C GLN A 7 5.79 12.88 3.89
N GLN A 8 4.61 12.56 4.40
CA GLN A 8 4.14 11.18 4.47
C GLN A 8 3.87 10.60 3.09
N ASP A 9 3.30 11.39 2.16
CA ASP A 9 3.08 10.95 0.79
C ASP A 9 4.40 10.67 0.06
N LEU A 10 5.39 11.56 0.17
CA LEU A 10 6.71 11.35 -0.43
C LEU A 10 7.39 10.07 0.09
N ILE A 11 7.32 9.82 1.40
CA ILE A 11 7.83 8.59 2.00
C ILE A 11 7.09 7.36 1.44
N GLN A 12 5.76 7.40 1.36
CA GLN A 12 4.97 6.30 0.82
C GLN A 12 5.31 6.00 -0.65
N ARG A 13 5.52 7.04 -1.47
CA ARG A 13 5.94 6.91 -2.88
C ARG A 13 7.34 6.31 -3.01
N ALA A 14 8.27 6.77 -2.16
CA ALA A 14 9.62 6.25 -2.12
C ALA A 14 9.61 4.77 -1.72
N VAL A 15 8.98 4.42 -0.59
CA VAL A 15 8.89 3.04 -0.10
C VAL A 15 8.18 2.14 -1.12
N GLY A 16 7.05 2.57 -1.70
CA GLY A 16 6.36 1.81 -2.75
C GLY A 16 7.24 1.57 -3.98
N SER A 17 8.06 2.55 -4.34
CA SER A 17 9.05 2.39 -5.42
C SER A 17 10.14 1.38 -5.04
N TRP A 18 10.67 1.42 -3.82
CA TRP A 18 11.69 0.47 -3.36
C TRP A 18 11.17 -0.97 -3.29
N ILE A 19 9.93 -1.18 -2.83
CA ILE A 19 9.27 -2.50 -2.84
C ILE A 19 9.18 -3.04 -4.26
N ARG A 20 8.74 -2.20 -5.22
CA ARG A 20 8.69 -2.58 -6.63
C ARG A 20 10.07 -2.95 -7.16
N GLU A 21 11.10 -2.15 -6.89
CA GLU A 21 12.47 -2.41 -7.37
C GLU A 21 13.05 -3.70 -6.78
N ALA A 22 12.83 -3.98 -5.49
CA ALA A 22 13.20 -5.24 -4.87
C ALA A 22 12.50 -6.43 -5.56
N GLY A 23 11.21 -6.27 -5.84
CA GLY A 23 10.39 -7.27 -6.53
C GLY A 23 10.75 -7.55 -8.00
N LYS A 24 11.55 -6.69 -8.65
CA LYS A 24 12.06 -6.97 -10.01
C LYS A 24 13.05 -8.12 -10.02
N LYS A 25 13.81 -8.31 -8.94
CA LYS A 25 14.78 -9.40 -8.81
C LYS A 25 14.10 -10.70 -8.41
N ASP A 26 13.06 -10.60 -7.60
CA ASP A 26 12.26 -11.74 -7.15
C ASP A 26 10.78 -11.38 -7.08
N LYS A 27 10.05 -11.78 -8.12
CA LYS A 27 8.61 -11.51 -8.22
C LYS A 27 7.81 -12.33 -7.21
N HIS A 28 8.32 -13.50 -6.79
CA HIS A 28 7.65 -14.33 -5.79
C HIS A 28 7.65 -13.64 -4.43
N GLN A 29 8.80 -13.16 -3.98
CA GLN A 29 8.90 -12.40 -2.73
C GLN A 29 8.05 -11.13 -2.74
N LEU A 30 7.92 -10.45 -3.89
CA LEU A 30 7.00 -9.32 -4.01
C LEU A 30 5.55 -9.74 -3.74
N PHE A 31 5.10 -10.84 -4.34
CA PHE A 31 3.74 -11.34 -4.12
C PHE A 31 3.53 -11.81 -2.68
N GLU A 32 4.50 -12.46 -2.03
CA GLU A 32 4.42 -12.83 -0.61
C GLU A 32 4.29 -11.60 0.29
N PHE A 33 5.09 -10.57 0.04
CA PHE A 33 5.01 -9.31 0.76
C PHE A 33 3.62 -8.65 0.57
N LEU A 34 3.15 -8.53 -0.67
CA LEU A 34 1.85 -7.95 -0.96
C LEU A 34 0.70 -8.78 -0.36
N ASN A 35 0.80 -10.11 -0.36
CA ASN A 35 -0.19 -10.99 0.25
C ASN A 35 -0.31 -10.77 1.76
N SER A 36 0.82 -10.47 2.41
CA SER A 36 0.90 -10.25 3.85
C SER A 36 0.44 -8.86 4.28
N TYR A 37 0.71 -7.81 3.47
CA TYR A 37 0.59 -6.43 3.93
C TYR A 37 -0.36 -5.53 3.12
N ALA A 38 -0.88 -5.97 1.96
CA ALA A 38 -1.66 -5.09 1.08
C ALA A 38 -2.96 -4.54 1.71
N ASP A 39 -3.53 -5.22 2.70
CA ASP A 39 -4.79 -4.81 3.33
C ASP A 39 -4.62 -3.52 4.17
N ASP A 40 -3.47 -3.36 4.83
CA ASP A 40 -3.16 -2.23 5.72
C ASP A 40 -2.20 -1.21 5.08
N MET A 41 -1.65 -1.51 3.90
CA MET A 41 -0.69 -0.65 3.22
C MET A 41 -1.33 0.70 2.84
N PRO A 42 -0.62 1.84 2.99
CA PRO A 42 -1.11 3.10 2.46
C PRO A 42 -1.38 3.02 0.96
N ARG A 43 -2.51 3.58 0.52
CA ARG A 43 -2.96 3.48 -0.88
C ARG A 43 -1.92 3.97 -1.88
N THR A 44 -1.21 5.05 -1.56
CA THR A 44 -0.12 5.57 -2.40
C THR A 44 1.00 4.53 -2.49
N MET A 45 1.48 3.99 -1.38
CA MET A 45 2.53 2.97 -1.37
C MET A 45 2.15 1.75 -2.21
N LEU A 46 0.92 1.24 -2.04
CA LEU A 46 0.43 0.08 -2.79
C LEU A 46 0.34 0.35 -4.30
N ASN A 47 -0.09 1.55 -4.70
CA ASN A 47 -0.13 1.94 -6.10
C ASN A 47 1.26 1.87 -6.76
N TYR A 48 2.29 2.36 -6.07
CA TYR A 48 3.66 2.36 -6.59
C TYR A 48 4.28 0.95 -6.57
N ALA A 49 4.02 0.16 -5.53
CA ALA A 49 4.49 -1.22 -5.42
C ALA A 49 3.92 -2.13 -6.52
N THR A 50 2.67 -1.89 -6.94
CA THR A 50 1.94 -2.72 -7.92
C THR A 50 1.94 -2.16 -9.35
N GLU A 51 2.64 -1.04 -9.60
CA GLU A 51 2.56 -0.30 -10.87
C GLU A 51 2.92 -1.17 -12.09
N LYS A 52 3.95 -2.02 -11.97
CA LYS A 52 4.46 -2.88 -13.05
C LYS A 52 3.87 -4.29 -13.06
N LEU A 53 2.91 -4.58 -12.19
CA LEU A 53 2.19 -5.84 -12.24
C LEU A 53 1.18 -5.85 -13.38
N GLU A 54 0.78 -7.06 -13.78
CA GLU A 54 -0.34 -7.24 -14.69
C GLU A 54 -1.61 -6.58 -14.12
N LYS A 55 -2.48 -6.11 -15.02
CA LYS A 55 -3.70 -5.39 -14.61
C LYS A 55 -4.52 -6.21 -13.60
N LYS A 56 -4.64 -7.52 -13.83
CA LYS A 56 -5.38 -8.44 -12.95
C LYS A 56 -4.84 -8.44 -11.53
N ASP A 57 -3.52 -8.57 -11.36
CA ASP A 57 -2.87 -8.65 -10.05
C ASP A 57 -2.94 -7.29 -9.32
N ARG A 58 -2.68 -6.21 -10.05
CA ARG A 58 -2.78 -4.85 -9.51
C ARG A 58 -4.20 -4.55 -9.01
N ASP A 59 -5.22 -4.91 -9.78
CA ASP A 59 -6.61 -4.67 -9.39
C ASP A 59 -7.02 -5.53 -8.19
N TYR A 60 -6.54 -6.78 -8.11
CA TYR A 60 -6.74 -7.65 -6.96
C TYR A 60 -6.24 -7.01 -5.66
N TYR A 61 -4.99 -6.54 -5.62
CA TYR A 61 -4.43 -5.91 -4.41
C TYR A 61 -5.10 -4.57 -4.09
N LYS A 62 -5.44 -3.77 -5.11
CA LYS A 62 -6.17 -2.50 -4.90
C LYS A 62 -7.57 -2.72 -4.33
N GLN A 63 -8.24 -3.84 -4.66
CA GLN A 63 -9.54 -4.16 -4.11
C GLN A 63 -9.43 -4.62 -2.66
N ARG A 64 -8.43 -5.45 -2.35
CA ARG A 64 -8.10 -5.89 -0.99
C ARG A 64 -7.85 -4.73 -0.03
N ASN A 65 -7.03 -3.77 -0.45
CA ASN A 65 -6.73 -2.56 0.33
C ASN A 65 -7.96 -1.70 0.67
N LYS A 66 -8.96 -1.64 -0.21
CA LYS A 66 -10.22 -0.89 0.06
C LYS A 66 -11.06 -1.56 1.16
N SER A 67 -10.99 -2.88 1.27
CA SER A 67 -11.75 -3.65 2.26
C SER A 67 -11.14 -3.55 3.67
N GLY A 68 -9.82 -3.33 3.78
CA GLY A 68 -9.11 -3.12 5.05
C GLY A 68 -9.41 -1.75 5.70
N THR A 69 -9.62 -0.70 4.90
CA THR A 69 -9.87 0.66 5.41
C THR A 69 -11.19 0.78 6.20
N SER A 70 -12.16 -0.13 5.98
CA SER A 70 -13.43 -0.11 6.72
C SER A 70 -13.30 -0.58 8.17
N LYS A 71 -12.22 -1.29 8.55
CA LYS A 71 -12.08 -1.86 9.90
C LYS A 71 -11.32 -0.96 10.89
N SER A 72 -10.53 0.01 10.41
CA SER A 72 -9.71 0.87 11.29
C SER A 72 -10.41 2.16 11.74
N THR A 73 -11.51 2.58 11.11
CA THR A 73 -12.14 3.88 11.40
C THR A 73 -13.17 3.84 12.54
N ILE A 74 -13.55 2.67 13.05
CA ILE A 74 -14.54 2.54 14.14
C ILE A 74 -13.88 2.61 15.54
N GLY A 75 -12.54 2.62 15.63
CA GLY A 75 -11.84 2.41 16.90
C GLY A 75 -11.02 3.55 17.51
N LEU A 76 -10.95 4.76 16.93
CA LEU A 76 -9.99 5.80 17.39
C LEU A 76 -10.57 7.18 17.72
N TYR A 77 -11.88 7.31 17.88
CA TYR A 77 -12.47 8.51 18.50
C TYR A 77 -13.65 8.08 19.38
N ASN A 78 -13.33 7.61 20.58
CA ASN A 78 -14.20 7.59 21.77
C ASN A 78 -13.35 7.15 22.97
N SER A 79 -12.69 8.12 23.59
CA SER A 79 -12.28 8.07 24.98
C SER A 79 -12.23 9.51 25.48
N ASP A 80 -12.95 9.74 26.56
CA ASP A 80 -13.20 11.00 27.26
C ASP A 80 -11.96 11.88 27.48
#